data_AF-A0A350IGP3-F1
#
_entry.id   AF-A0A350IGP3-F1
#
_cell.length_a   1.000
_cell.length_b   1.000
_cell.length_c   1.000
_cell.angle_alpha   90.00
_cell.angle_beta   90.00
_cell.angle_gamma   90.00
#
_symmetry.space_group_name_H-M   'P 1'
#
loop_
_entity.id
_entity.type
_entity.pdbx_description
1 polymer ?
#
loop_
_entity_poly.entity_id
_entity_poly.type
_entity_poly.pdbx_seq_one_letter_code
_entity_poly.pdbx_strand_id
1 'polypeptide(L)'
;MTNVLKIGLTAMVVSALTLSCGQRKQATGRQQTGAKAFPAVEVPAMLSDPSERLDYILAHFWDGLNKMEGECDSLHIEGVLSEDVEKQFGTYTALLWQVPV
;
A
#
# COMPACT_ATOMS: atom_id res chain seq x y z
N MET A 1 23.60 19.42 -36.34
CA MET A 1 22.46 20.04 -35.61
C MET A 1 21.49 19.02 -34.99
N THR A 2 21.73 17.71 -35.11
CA THR A 2 20.82 16.65 -34.62
C THR A 2 21.07 16.19 -33.18
N ASN A 3 22.28 16.38 -32.64
CA ASN A 3 22.64 15.94 -31.29
C ASN A 3 22.15 16.89 -30.19
N VAL A 4 22.07 18.20 -30.47
CA VAL A 4 21.60 19.21 -29.50
C VAL A 4 20.10 19.07 -29.24
N LEU A 5 19.32 18.70 -30.28
CA LEU A 5 17.88 18.42 -30.15
C LEU A 5 17.61 17.12 -29.36
N LYS A 6 18.45 16.09 -29.53
CA LYS A 6 18.35 14.84 -28.76
C LYS A 6 18.70 15.02 -27.28
N ILE A 7 19.72 15.81 -26.97
CA ILE A 7 20.13 16.14 -25.59
C ILE A 7 19.06 17.01 -24.90
N GLY A 8 18.44 17.94 -25.63
CA GLY A 8 17.34 18.76 -25.10
C GLY A 8 16.09 17.93 -24.79
N LEU A 9 15.76 16.95 -25.63
CA LEU A 9 14.61 16.07 -25.43
C LEU A 9 14.80 15.13 -24.24
N THR A 10 16.00 14.56 -24.05
CA THR A 10 16.28 13.65 -22.92
C THR A 10 16.32 14.40 -21.58
N ALA A 11 16.80 15.64 -21.54
CA ALA A 11 16.81 16.44 -20.31
C ALA A 11 15.40 16.81 -19.80
N MET A 12 14.44 17.01 -20.72
CA MET A 12 13.06 17.35 -20.39
C MET A 12 12.29 16.16 -19.77
N VAL A 13 12.55 14.94 -20.21
CA VAL A 13 11.87 13.72 -19.71
C VAL A 13 12.36 13.33 -18.30
N VAL A 14 13.66 13.52 -18.02
CA VAL A 14 14.23 13.19 -16.69
C VAL A 14 13.74 14.17 -15.60
N SER A 15 13.46 15.41 -15.96
CA SER A 15 12.97 16.44 -15.02
C SER A 15 11.49 16.26 -14.64
N ALA A 16 10.71 15.53 -15.45
CA ALA A 16 9.31 15.22 -15.14
C ALA A 16 9.18 14.09 -14.10
N LEU A 17 10.19 13.24 -13.95
CA LEU A 17 10.18 12.11 -13.01
C LEU A 17 10.52 12.52 -11.57
N THR A 18 11.17 13.67 -11.35
CA THR A 18 11.57 14.14 -10.01
C THR A 18 10.48 14.93 -9.29
N LEU A 19 9.40 15.32 -9.98
CA LEU A 19 8.23 15.99 -9.39
C LEU A 19 7.13 15.01 -8.93
N SER A 20 7.31 13.70 -9.12
CA SER A 20 6.38 12.66 -8.65
C SER A 20 6.72 12.12 -7.24
N CYS A 21 7.64 12.75 -6.52
CA CYS A 21 7.57 12.74 -5.05
C CYS A 21 6.51 13.76 -4.62
N GLY A 22 5.25 13.46 -4.94
CA GLY A 22 4.12 14.16 -4.37
C GLY A 22 4.26 14.12 -2.86
N GLN A 23 4.39 15.29 -2.23
CA GLN A 23 4.01 15.44 -0.85
C GLN A 23 2.55 15.01 -0.77
N ARG A 24 2.33 13.76 -0.39
CA ARG A 24 1.03 13.26 0.03
C ARG A 24 0.73 14.08 1.28
N LYS A 25 0.06 15.22 1.10
CA LYS A 25 -0.61 15.90 2.19
C LYS A 25 -1.43 14.81 2.84
N GLN A 26 -1.00 14.43 4.04
CA GLN A 26 -1.76 13.60 4.93
C GLN A 26 -3.08 14.34 5.06
N ALA A 27 -4.10 13.87 4.34
CA ALA A 27 -5.45 14.29 4.62
C ALA A 27 -5.58 14.04 6.11
N THR A 28 -5.84 15.10 6.87
CA THR A 28 -6.31 15.00 8.25
C THR A 28 -7.68 14.32 8.19
N GLY A 29 -7.67 13.02 7.86
CA GLY A 29 -8.67 12.09 8.27
C GLY A 29 -8.68 12.19 9.78
N ARG A 30 -9.87 12.44 10.30
CA ARG A 30 -10.17 12.62 11.71
C ARG A 30 -9.39 11.56 12.48
N GLN A 31 -8.30 11.95 13.16
CA GLN A 31 -7.56 11.02 13.99
C GLN A 31 -8.46 10.75 15.20
N GLN A 32 -9.37 9.79 15.04
CA GLN A 32 -10.25 9.34 16.10
C GLN A 32 -9.34 8.69 17.13
N THR A 33 -9.08 9.43 18.19
CA THR A 33 -8.26 9.01 19.32
C THR A 33 -8.86 7.72 19.88
N GLY A 34 -8.22 6.58 19.62
CA GLY A 34 -8.66 5.27 20.10
C GLY A 34 -8.62 4.16 19.05
N ALA A 35 -8.66 4.49 17.75
CA ALA A 35 -8.62 3.47 16.70
C ALA A 35 -7.25 2.80 16.61
N LYS A 36 -7.25 1.48 16.48
CA LYS A 36 -6.06 0.67 16.21
C LYS A 36 -5.69 0.79 14.72
N ALA A 37 -4.40 0.75 14.41
CA ALA A 37 -3.94 0.69 13.03
C ALA A 37 -4.22 -0.69 12.43
N PHE A 38 -4.43 -0.75 11.10
CA PHE A 38 -4.49 -2.03 10.40
C PHE A 38 -3.15 -2.77 10.52
N PRO A 39 -3.16 -4.08 10.86
CA PRO A 39 -1.94 -4.82 11.12
C PRO A 39 -1.15 -5.12 9.84
N ALA A 40 0.18 -4.93 9.89
CA ALA A 40 1.06 -5.25 8.78
C ALA A 40 1.32 -6.76 8.69
N VAL A 41 1.51 -7.26 7.46
CA VAL A 41 1.93 -8.65 7.23
C VAL A 41 3.44 -8.77 7.44
N GLU A 42 3.84 -9.63 8.37
CA GLU A 42 5.23 -9.98 8.58
C GLU A 42 5.63 -11.16 7.70
N VAL A 43 6.43 -10.88 6.66
CA VAL A 43 6.93 -11.91 5.75
C VAL A 43 8.18 -12.57 6.34
N PRO A 44 8.23 -13.91 6.49
CA PRO A 44 9.39 -14.61 7.00
C PRO A 44 10.65 -14.31 6.18
N ALA A 45 11.76 -14.01 6.86
CA ALA A 45 13.03 -13.67 6.22
C ALA A 45 13.63 -14.82 5.37
N MET A 46 13.17 -16.07 5.58
CA MET A 46 13.59 -17.22 4.78
C MET A 46 13.00 -17.22 3.36
N LEU A 47 11.91 -16.50 3.12
CA LEU A 47 11.33 -16.34 1.78
C LEU A 47 12.12 -15.28 1.01
N SER A 48 13.04 -15.72 0.16
CA SER A 48 13.84 -14.82 -0.69
C SER A 48 13.23 -14.57 -2.05
N ASP A 49 12.48 -15.53 -2.59
CA ASP A 49 11.87 -15.44 -3.92
C ASP A 49 10.71 -14.41 -3.93
N PRO A 50 10.72 -13.40 -4.82
CA PRO A 50 9.69 -12.37 -4.85
C PRO A 50 8.27 -12.91 -5.08
N SER A 51 8.11 -13.96 -5.90
CA SER A 51 6.81 -14.60 -6.15
C SER A 51 6.29 -15.29 -4.88
N GLU A 52 7.11 -16.12 -4.25
CA GLU A 52 6.73 -16.79 -2.99
C GLU A 52 6.38 -15.78 -1.88
N ARG A 53 7.08 -14.65 -1.83
CA ARG A 53 6.77 -13.56 -0.89
C ARG A 53 5.42 -12.91 -1.19
N LEU A 54 5.10 -12.66 -2.46
CA LEU A 54 3.80 -12.10 -2.84
C LEU A 54 2.66 -13.06 -2.53
N ASP A 55 2.83 -14.34 -2.84
CA ASP A 55 1.86 -15.40 -2.52
C ASP A 55 1.63 -15.49 -1.01
N TYR A 56 2.69 -15.44 -0.22
CA TYR A 56 2.59 -15.40 1.24
C TYR A 56 1.83 -14.18 1.74
N ILE A 57 2.14 -12.98 1.21
CA ILE A 57 1.45 -11.75 1.59
C ILE A 57 -0.05 -11.88 1.30
N LEU A 58 -0.42 -12.39 0.13
CA LEU A 58 -1.83 -12.55 -0.25
C LEU A 58 -2.56 -13.56 0.63
N ALA A 59 -1.92 -14.69 0.93
CA ALA A 59 -2.49 -15.73 1.79
C ALA A 59 -2.71 -15.24 3.24
N HIS A 60 -1.84 -14.38 3.75
CA HIS A 60 -1.84 -13.93 5.14
C HIS A 60 -2.28 -12.47 5.34
N PHE A 61 -2.76 -11.80 4.28
CA PHE A 61 -3.07 -10.37 4.30
C PHE A 61 -4.04 -9.97 5.41
N TRP A 62 -5.05 -10.79 5.65
CA TRP A 62 -6.13 -10.52 6.61
C TRP A 62 -5.91 -11.17 7.98
N ASP A 63 -4.88 -11.99 8.15
CA ASP A 63 -4.64 -12.77 9.37
C ASP A 63 -4.50 -11.88 10.60
N GLY A 64 -3.77 -10.77 10.47
CA GLY A 64 -3.57 -9.83 11.55
C GLY A 64 -4.91 -9.28 12.05
N LEU A 65 -5.77 -8.86 11.13
CA LEU A 65 -7.09 -8.29 11.45
C LEU A 65 -7.97 -9.34 12.14
N ASN A 66 -8.01 -10.56 11.59
CA ASN A 66 -8.82 -11.66 12.13
C ASN A 66 -8.39 -12.14 13.52
N LYS A 67 -7.16 -11.82 13.94
CA LYS A 67 -6.62 -12.15 15.27
C LYS A 67 -6.77 -10.99 16.26
N MET A 68 -7.15 -9.81 15.79
CA MET A 68 -7.42 -8.69 16.68
C MET A 68 -8.70 -8.96 17.45
N GLU A 69 -8.71 -8.53 18.70
CA GLU A 69 -9.92 -8.44 19.51
C GLU A 69 -10.15 -6.95 19.75
N GLY A 70 -11.14 -6.38 19.09
CA GLY A 70 -11.47 -4.97 19.20
C GLY A 70 -12.96 -4.69 19.02
N GLU A 71 -13.31 -3.40 19.06
CA GLU A 71 -14.70 -2.99 18.89
C GLU A 71 -15.16 -3.23 17.45
N CYS A 72 -16.33 -3.83 17.31
CA CYS A 72 -17.01 -4.04 16.03
C CYS A 72 -18.34 -3.28 16.06
N ASP A 73 -18.39 -2.15 15.36
CA ASP A 73 -19.56 -1.27 15.29
C ASP A 73 -19.69 -0.64 13.89
N SER A 74 -20.49 0.41 13.73
CA SER A 74 -20.67 1.08 12.43
C SER A 74 -19.42 1.83 11.93
N LEU A 75 -18.47 2.14 12.81
CA LEU A 75 -17.25 2.88 12.53
C LEU A 75 -15.99 2.00 12.61
N HIS A 76 -16.04 0.88 13.34
CA HIS A 76 -14.89 0.03 13.63
C HIS A 76 -15.12 -1.42 13.21
N ILE A 77 -14.04 -2.04 12.73
CA ILE A 77 -13.92 -3.47 12.45
C ILE A 77 -12.70 -3.94 13.25
N GLU A 78 -12.92 -4.74 14.28
CA GLU A 78 -11.89 -5.21 15.23
C GLU A 78 -11.05 -4.07 15.85
N GLY A 79 -11.70 -2.92 16.08
CA GLY A 79 -11.07 -1.70 16.60
C GLY A 79 -10.28 -0.89 15.58
N VAL A 80 -10.22 -1.31 14.31
CA VAL A 80 -9.67 -0.54 13.18
C VAL A 80 -10.80 0.27 12.55
N LEU A 81 -10.54 1.50 12.11
CA LEU A 81 -11.55 2.29 11.39
C LEU A 81 -12.00 1.56 10.11
N SER A 82 -13.30 1.53 9.86
CA SER A 82 -13.87 0.92 8.66
C SER A 82 -13.30 1.52 7.37
N GLU A 83 -13.05 2.83 7.36
CA GLU A 83 -12.39 3.52 6.24
C GLU A 83 -10.94 3.04 6.01
N ASP A 84 -10.23 2.64 7.07
CA ASP A 84 -8.87 2.13 6.93
C ASP A 84 -8.88 0.69 6.44
N VAL A 85 -9.84 -0.13 6.86
CA VAL A 85 -10.05 -1.48 6.30
C VAL A 85 -10.40 -1.39 4.81
N GLU A 86 -11.25 -0.44 4.41
CA GLU A 86 -11.58 -0.21 2.99
C GLU A 86 -10.35 0.20 2.16
N LYS A 87 -9.49 1.10 2.68
CA LYS A 87 -8.21 1.44 2.04
C LYS A 87 -7.32 0.21 1.85
N GLN A 88 -7.30 -0.70 2.82
CA GLN A 88 -6.53 -1.95 2.71
C GLN A 88 -7.14 -2.94 1.72
N PHE A 89 -8.46 -2.97 1.56
CA PHE A 89 -9.09 -3.75 0.50
C PHE A 89 -8.65 -3.30 -0.90
N GLY A 90 -8.51 -1.98 -1.12
CA GLY A 90 -7.91 -1.44 -2.34
C GLY A 90 -6.45 -1.88 -2.53
N THR A 91 -5.69 -2.00 -1.45
CA THR A 91 -4.30 -2.49 -1.49
C THR A 91 -4.27 -3.99 -1.84
N TYR A 92 -5.13 -4.79 -1.21
CA TYR A 92 -5.24 -6.22 -1.45
C TYR A 92 -5.61 -6.53 -2.91
N THR A 93 -6.59 -5.82 -3.47
CA THR A 93 -6.97 -5.98 -4.88
C THR A 93 -5.84 -5.59 -5.83
N ALA A 94 -5.09 -4.54 -5.54
CA ALA A 94 -3.91 -4.15 -6.32
C ALA A 94 -2.80 -5.22 -6.29
N LEU A 95 -2.61 -5.92 -5.16
CA LEU A 95 -1.68 -7.03 -5.05
C LEU A 95 -2.16 -8.26 -5.84
N LEU A 96 -3.46 -8.59 -5.77
CA LEU A 96 -4.03 -9.69 -6.55
C LEU A 96 -3.83 -9.52 -8.06
N TRP A 97 -3.90 -8.29 -8.56
CA TRP A 97 -3.65 -7.97 -9.97
C TRP A 97 -2.20 -8.19 -10.42
N GLN A 98 -1.25 -8.37 -9.49
CA GLN A 98 0.16 -8.60 -9.81
C GLN A 98 0.49 -10.09 -10.00
N VAL A 99 -0.40 -11.00 -9.57
CA VAL A 99 -0.18 -12.44 -9.68
C VAL A 99 -0.57 -12.92 -11.08
N PRO A 100 0.33 -13.64 -11.79
CA PRO A 100 -0.02 -14.26 -13.06
C PRO A 100 -1.06 -15.38 -12.84
N VAL A 101 -2.07 -15.41 -13.70
CA VAL A 101 -3.18 -16.38 -13.68
C VAL A 101 -2.79 -17.69 -14.38
#